data_AF-A0AA47ABB1-F1
#
_entry.id   AF-A0AA47ABB1-F1
#
_cell.length_a   1.000
_cell.length_b   1.000
_cell.length_c   1.000
_cell.angle_alpha   90.00
_cell.angle_beta   90.00
_cell.angle_gamma   90.00
#
_symmetry.space_group_name_H-M   'P 1'
#
loop_
_entity.id
_entity.type
_entity.pdbx_description
1 polymer ?
#
loop_
_entity_poly.entity_id
_entity_poly.type
_entity_poly.pdbx_seq_one_letter_code
_entity_poly.pdbx_strand_id
1 'polypeptide(L)'
;MATGGRRFGAGTDVTASQFTTCELAWTVAAGDAAAIPRLLRDLHPLVIAYFRARAKAAGGTFADADRLALAACRAILAELTAPSGADRPFLRLAYTVVVDAADAAFTNPRAFPLTRLQQEILILRTIVGLDSRQTAVALAVAPGRVGVEQHAALSSLRAA
;
A
#
# COMPACT_ATOMS: atom_id res chain seq x y z
N MET A 1 11.57 -12.86 30.06
CA MET A 1 10.36 -13.28 29.33
C MET A 1 9.28 -12.22 29.52
N ALA A 2 9.06 -11.36 28.53
CA ALA A 2 7.99 -10.36 28.55
C ALA A 2 7.18 -10.51 27.26
N THR A 3 5.93 -10.94 27.42
CA THR A 3 4.99 -11.33 26.38
C THR A 3 4.50 -10.11 25.62
N GLY A 4 4.54 -10.19 24.29
CA GLY A 4 4.13 -9.13 23.38
C GLY A 4 2.63 -8.85 23.46
N GLY A 5 2.29 -7.62 23.84
CA GLY A 5 0.99 -7.02 23.57
C GLY A 5 0.95 -6.49 22.15
N ARG A 6 0.52 -7.32 21.18
CA ARG A 6 0.12 -6.84 19.85
C ARG A 6 -1.19 -6.08 19.99
N ARG A 7 -1.10 -4.75 20.09
CA ARG A 7 -2.23 -3.83 19.91
C ARG A 7 -2.67 -3.91 18.44
N PHE A 8 -3.64 -4.76 18.14
CA PHE A 8 -4.49 -4.61 16.97
C PHE A 8 -5.53 -3.52 17.30
N GLY A 9 -5.26 -2.29 16.85
CA GLY A 9 -6.15 -1.13 17.04
C GLY A 9 -7.03 -0.86 15.81
N ALA A 10 -8.32 -0.70 16.08
CA ALA A 10 -9.32 0.11 15.36
C ALA A 10 -9.51 -0.11 13.83
N GLY A 11 -10.38 -1.05 13.46
CA GLY A 11 -10.82 -1.27 12.08
C GLY A 11 -11.83 -0.26 11.51
N THR A 12 -12.24 0.77 12.26
CA THR A 12 -13.24 1.78 11.81
C THR A 12 -12.64 3.15 11.51
N ASP A 13 -11.45 3.48 12.02
CA ASP A 13 -10.76 4.75 11.74
C ASP A 13 -9.97 4.73 10.43
N VAL A 14 -9.62 3.54 9.94
CA VAL A 14 -8.75 3.37 8.76
C VAL A 14 -9.42 3.92 7.49
N THR A 15 -10.72 3.69 7.30
CA THR A 15 -11.43 4.20 6.12
C THR A 15 -11.58 5.71 6.16
N ALA A 16 -11.93 6.29 7.31
CA ALA A 16 -12.02 7.75 7.48
C ALA A 16 -10.65 8.40 7.28
N SER A 17 -9.60 7.82 7.85
CA SER A 17 -8.21 8.26 7.65
C SER A 17 -7.81 8.23 6.18
N GLN A 18 -8.20 7.23 5.39
CA GLN A 18 -7.87 7.17 3.96
C GLN A 18 -8.58 8.24 3.11
N PHE A 19 -9.83 8.59 3.43
CA PHE A 19 -10.50 9.72 2.80
C PHE A 19 -9.79 11.04 3.13
N THR A 20 -9.38 11.22 4.40
CA THR A 20 -8.54 12.35 4.84
C THR A 20 -7.20 12.38 4.11
N THR A 21 -6.57 11.23 3.86
CA THR A 21 -5.31 11.14 3.09
C THR A 21 -5.49 11.62 1.65
N CYS A 22 -6.60 11.26 0.99
CA CYS A 22 -6.88 11.73 -0.38
C CYS A 22 -7.10 13.25 -0.44
N GLU A 23 -7.83 13.80 0.53
CA GLU A 23 -8.03 15.25 0.65
C GLU A 23 -6.70 15.97 0.88
N LEU A 24 -5.88 15.48 1.82
CA LEU A 24 -4.55 16.03 2.08
C LEU A 24 -3.65 15.94 0.84
N ALA A 25 -3.69 14.84 0.10
CA ALA A 25 -2.95 14.71 -1.16
C ALA A 25 -3.38 15.76 -2.19
N TRP A 26 -4.67 16.04 -2.31
CA TRP A 26 -5.17 17.11 -3.18
C TRP A 26 -4.69 18.49 -2.72
N THR A 27 -4.72 18.79 -1.42
CA THR A 27 -4.21 20.07 -0.91
C THR A 27 -2.71 20.26 -1.18
N VAL A 28 -1.91 19.20 -1.05
CA VAL A 28 -0.48 19.21 -1.39
C VAL A 28 -0.30 19.44 -2.90
N ALA A 29 -1.08 18.75 -3.74
CA ALA A 29 -1.04 18.93 -5.20
C ALA A 29 -1.43 20.36 -5.64
N ALA A 30 -2.32 21.01 -4.90
CA ALA A 30 -2.68 22.41 -5.09
C ALA A 30 -1.58 23.41 -4.65
N GLY A 31 -0.47 22.92 -4.08
CA GLY A 31 0.68 23.73 -3.67
C GLY A 31 0.74 24.05 -2.17
N ASP A 32 -0.19 23.56 -1.36
CA ASP A 32 -0.16 23.78 0.09
C ASP A 32 0.85 22.84 0.78
N ALA A 33 2.08 23.34 0.92
CA ALA A 33 3.15 22.61 1.61
C ALA A 33 2.86 22.37 3.10
N ALA A 34 1.95 23.12 3.74
CA ALA A 34 1.59 22.92 5.15
C ALA A 34 0.79 21.62 5.37
N ALA A 35 0.20 21.05 4.32
CA ALA A 35 -0.48 19.76 4.38
C ALA A 35 0.48 18.56 4.37
N ILE A 36 1.73 18.72 3.91
CA ILE A 36 2.71 17.63 3.76
C ILE A 36 2.93 16.86 5.08
N PRO A 37 3.17 17.49 6.25
CA PRO A 37 3.40 16.76 7.49
C PRO A 37 2.18 15.94 7.94
N ARG A 38 0.96 16.41 7.62
CA ARG A 38 -0.28 15.69 7.93
C ARG A 38 -0.45 14.50 6.99
N LEU A 39 -0.23 14.71 5.69
CA LEU A 39 -0.27 13.64 4.70
C LEU A 39 0.72 12.52 5.05
N LEU A 40 1.96 12.87 5.38
CA LEU A 40 2.98 11.90 5.75
C LEU A 40 2.65 11.16 7.05
N ARG A 41 2.02 11.81 8.03
CA ARG A 41 1.59 11.16 9.27
C ARG A 41 0.66 9.98 9.00
N ASP A 42 -0.24 10.14 8.04
CA ASP A 42 -1.26 9.15 7.72
C ASP A 42 -0.75 8.13 6.69
N LEU A 43 0.04 8.57 5.72
CA LEU A 43 0.56 7.74 4.63
C LEU A 43 1.73 6.85 5.06
N HIS A 44 2.69 7.38 5.82
CA HIS A 44 3.95 6.70 6.10
C HIS A 44 3.78 5.34 6.81
N PRO A 45 2.89 5.18 7.82
CA PRO A 45 2.64 3.88 8.44
C PRO A 45 2.13 2.83 7.45
N LEU A 46 1.27 3.23 6.50
CA LEU A 46 0.71 2.34 5.48
C LEU A 46 1.80 1.88 4.50
N VAL A 47 2.65 2.81 4.08
CA VAL A 47 3.77 2.53 3.17
C VAL A 47 4.79 1.59 3.83
N ILE A 48 5.16 1.82 5.09
CA ILE A 48 6.04 0.91 5.85
C ILE A 48 5.42 -0.48 5.95
N ALA A 49 4.14 -0.57 6.33
CA ALA A 49 3.45 -1.85 6.47
C ALA A 49 3.46 -2.65 5.16
N TYR A 50 3.24 -1.96 4.03
CA TYR A 50 3.34 -2.52 2.69
C TYR A 50 4.74 -3.05 2.36
N PHE A 51 5.79 -2.21 2.47
CA PHE A 51 7.15 -2.63 2.13
C PHE A 51 7.66 -3.75 3.03
N ARG A 52 7.31 -3.76 4.32
CA ARG A 52 7.67 -4.85 5.24
C ARG A 52 6.94 -6.15 4.89
N ALA A 53 5.68 -6.09 4.48
CA ALA A 53 4.94 -7.27 4.01
C ALA A 53 5.59 -7.86 2.74
N ARG A 54 5.95 -6.99 1.79
CA ARG A 54 6.68 -7.35 0.56
C ARG A 54 8.05 -7.94 0.85
N ALA A 55 8.85 -7.31 1.72
CA ALA A 55 10.16 -7.79 2.13
C ALA A 55 10.06 -9.17 2.78
N LYS A 56 9.14 -9.33 3.74
CA LYS A 56 8.91 -10.62 4.40
C LYS A 56 8.58 -11.73 3.39
N ALA A 57 7.72 -11.43 2.43
CA ALA A 57 7.34 -12.40 1.41
C ALA A 57 8.48 -12.73 0.43
N ALA A 58 9.45 -11.85 0.25
CA ALA A 58 10.63 -12.07 -0.61
C ALA A 58 11.89 -12.52 0.16
N GLY A 59 11.82 -12.67 1.49
CA GLY A 59 12.99 -12.97 2.33
C GLY A 59 13.96 -11.79 2.53
N GLY A 60 13.52 -10.56 2.27
CA GLY A 60 14.30 -9.34 2.47
C GLY A 60 14.31 -8.82 3.92
N THR A 61 15.12 -7.80 4.18
CA THR A 61 15.25 -7.21 5.54
C THR A 61 14.25 -6.06 5.76
N PHE A 62 13.89 -5.82 7.02
CA PHE A 62 13.06 -4.65 7.38
C PHE A 62 13.83 -3.33 7.27
N ALA A 63 15.15 -3.34 7.43
CA ALA A 63 15.97 -2.14 7.22
C ALA A 63 15.88 -1.66 5.77
N ASP A 64 15.90 -2.58 4.80
CA ASP A 64 15.70 -2.25 3.39
C ASP A 64 14.28 -1.79 3.10
N ALA A 65 13.28 -2.45 3.69
CA ALA A 65 11.88 -2.05 3.59
C ALA A 65 11.64 -0.61 4.08
N ASP A 66 12.19 -0.24 5.24
CA ASP A 66 12.01 1.08 5.83
C ASP A 66 12.69 2.17 4.98
N ARG A 67 13.86 1.87 4.40
CA ARG A 67 14.56 2.78 3.48
C ARG A 67 13.75 3.02 2.20
N LEU A 68 13.19 1.96 1.64
CA LEU A 68 12.34 2.04 0.45
C LEU A 68 11.03 2.76 0.74
N ALA A 69 10.43 2.57 1.91
CA ALA A 69 9.22 3.27 2.32
C ALA A 69 9.42 4.79 2.33
N LEU A 70 10.54 5.26 2.90
CA LEU A 70 10.89 6.68 2.88
C LEU A 70 11.14 7.20 1.45
N ALA A 71 11.87 6.44 0.63
CA ALA A 71 12.12 6.80 -0.77
C ALA A 71 10.81 6.90 -1.56
N ALA A 72 9.89 5.95 -1.36
CA ALA A 72 8.57 5.97 -1.99
C ALA A 72 7.71 7.15 -1.50
N CYS A 73 7.71 7.49 -0.21
CA CYS A 73 6.98 8.67 0.28
C CYS A 73 7.50 9.96 -0.39
N ARG A 74 8.81 10.07 -0.62
CA ARG A 74 9.39 11.21 -1.36
C ARG A 74 8.98 11.21 -2.83
N ALA A 75 8.97 10.05 -3.48
CA ALA A 75 8.53 9.91 -4.86
C ALA A 75 7.04 10.26 -5.02
N ILE A 76 6.17 9.82 -4.10
CA ILE A 76 4.75 10.20 -4.08
C ILE A 76 4.60 11.72 -3.96
N LEU A 77 5.31 12.37 -3.04
CA LEU A 77 5.26 13.83 -2.91
C LEU A 77 5.75 14.54 -4.17
N ALA A 78 6.81 14.04 -4.80
CA ALA A 78 7.32 14.61 -6.04
C ALA A 78 6.34 14.44 -7.22
N GLU A 79 5.63 13.32 -7.28
CA GLU A 79 4.62 13.08 -8.32
C GLU A 79 3.33 13.88 -8.08
N LEU A 80 2.95 14.11 -6.81
CA LEU A 80 1.80 14.95 -6.46
C LEU A 80 1.98 16.41 -6.86
N THR A 81 3.21 16.94 -6.74
CA THR A 81 3.53 18.32 -7.14
C THR A 81 3.87 18.45 -8.62
N ALA A 82 3.96 17.32 -9.35
CA ALA A 82 4.16 17.33 -10.79
C ALA A 82 2.86 17.66 -11.53
N PRO A 83 2.91 18.38 -12.67
CA PRO A 83 1.73 18.70 -13.47
C PRO A 83 0.90 17.47 -13.90
N SER A 84 1.53 16.31 -14.04
CA SER A 84 0.91 15.04 -14.41
C SER A 84 0.18 14.33 -13.26
N GLY A 85 0.39 14.75 -12.01
CA GLY A 85 -0.21 14.12 -10.82
C GLY A 85 -1.68 14.50 -10.61
N ALA A 86 -2.14 15.63 -11.16
CA ALA A 86 -3.46 16.21 -10.91
C ALA A 86 -4.63 15.35 -11.42
N ASP A 87 -4.43 14.60 -12.51
CA ASP A 87 -5.51 13.85 -13.18
C ASP A 87 -5.65 12.39 -12.72
N ARG A 88 -4.75 11.91 -11.84
CA ARG A 88 -4.75 10.52 -11.37
C ARG A 88 -5.38 10.44 -9.98
N PRO A 89 -6.28 9.45 -9.72
CA PRO A 89 -6.75 9.23 -8.37
C PRO A 89 -5.55 8.91 -7.46
N PHE A 90 -5.44 9.61 -6.34
CA PHE A 90 -4.28 9.53 -5.43
C PHE A 90 -3.89 8.09 -5.10
N LEU A 91 -4.86 7.21 -4.81
CA LEU A 91 -4.60 5.81 -4.50
C LEU A 91 -3.89 5.07 -5.64
N ARG A 92 -4.24 5.34 -6.89
CA ARG A 92 -3.56 4.74 -8.05
C ARG A 92 -2.13 5.25 -8.15
N LEU A 93 -1.93 6.55 -8.06
CA LEU A 93 -0.60 7.18 -8.10
C LEU A 93 0.29 6.61 -6.99
N ALA A 94 -0.15 6.69 -5.74
CA ALA A 94 0.60 6.22 -4.59
C ALA A 94 0.91 4.72 -4.70
N TYR A 95 -0.06 3.93 -5.15
CA TYR A 95 0.13 2.50 -5.27
C TYR A 95 1.10 2.11 -6.40
N THR A 96 1.03 2.78 -7.56
CA THR A 96 1.99 2.59 -8.65
C THR A 96 3.42 2.82 -8.15
N VAL A 97 3.67 3.94 -7.46
CA VAL A 97 5.00 4.25 -6.91
C VAL A 97 5.50 3.17 -5.95
N VAL A 98 4.66 2.71 -5.01
CA VAL A 98 5.12 1.71 -4.03
C VAL A 98 5.29 0.32 -4.64
N VAL A 99 4.47 -0.08 -5.61
CA VAL A 99 4.63 -1.36 -6.32
C VAL A 99 5.89 -1.36 -7.14
N ASP A 100 6.09 -0.34 -7.97
CA ASP A 100 7.24 -0.29 -8.87
C ASP A 100 8.54 -0.33 -8.07
N ALA A 101 8.62 0.42 -6.97
CA ALA A 101 9.75 0.37 -6.04
C ALA A 101 9.91 -1.01 -5.37
N ALA A 102 8.82 -1.65 -4.96
CA ALA A 102 8.86 -2.97 -4.34
C ALA A 102 9.16 -4.10 -5.33
N ASP A 103 8.84 -3.93 -6.61
CA ASP A 103 9.13 -4.89 -7.68
C ASP A 103 10.60 -4.83 -8.06
N ALA A 104 11.15 -3.62 -8.16
CA ALA A 104 12.57 -3.40 -8.36
C ALA A 104 13.41 -3.98 -7.21
N ALA A 105 12.93 -3.89 -5.97
CA ALA A 105 13.71 -4.30 -4.80
C ALA A 105 13.47 -5.73 -4.32
N PHE A 106 12.25 -6.26 -4.46
CA PHE A 106 11.82 -7.52 -3.85
C PHE A 106 11.30 -8.49 -4.90
N THR A 107 12.21 -9.05 -5.70
CA THR A 107 11.89 -10.15 -6.59
C THR A 107 11.77 -11.45 -5.79
N ASN A 108 10.59 -12.08 -5.80
CA ASN A 108 10.43 -13.43 -5.27
C ASN A 108 10.10 -14.44 -6.39
N PRO A 109 11.09 -15.13 -6.96
CA PRO A 109 10.86 -16.17 -7.97
C PRO A 109 10.21 -17.44 -7.38
N ARG A 110 10.09 -17.56 -6.05
CA ARG A 110 9.47 -18.68 -5.33
C ARG A 110 8.12 -18.33 -4.74
N ALA A 111 7.37 -17.38 -5.33
CA ALA A 111 6.04 -16.98 -4.89
C ALA A 111 4.96 -18.08 -5.09
N PHE A 112 5.30 -19.35 -4.93
CA PHE A 112 4.33 -20.42 -4.87
C PHE A 112 3.63 -20.37 -3.49
N PRO A 113 2.29 -20.45 -3.38
CA PRO A 113 1.30 -20.80 -4.41
C PRO A 113 0.52 -19.60 -5.00
N LEU A 114 0.93 -18.35 -4.76
CA LEU A 114 0.14 -17.16 -5.11
C LEU A 114 0.64 -16.46 -6.37
N THR A 115 -0.29 -16.05 -7.24
CA THR A 115 0.06 -15.12 -8.30
C THR A 115 0.44 -13.76 -7.71
N ARG A 116 1.18 -12.94 -8.47
CA ARG A 116 1.56 -11.63 -7.96
C ARG A 116 0.36 -10.74 -7.64
N LEU A 117 -0.66 -10.76 -8.50
CA LEU A 117 -1.90 -10.03 -8.28
C LEU A 117 -2.63 -10.48 -7.00
N GLN A 118 -2.68 -11.78 -6.74
CA GLN A 118 -3.29 -12.33 -5.53
C GLN A 118 -2.57 -11.89 -4.27
N GLN A 119 -1.23 -11.93 -4.30
CA GLN A 119 -0.40 -11.45 -3.20
C GLN A 119 -0.68 -9.96 -2.91
N GLU A 120 -0.73 -9.12 -3.94
CA GLU A 120 -1.02 -7.69 -3.80
C GLU A 120 -2.40 -7.43 -3.23
N ILE A 121 -3.43 -8.14 -3.71
CA ILE A 121 -4.78 -8.03 -3.16
C ILE A 121 -4.80 -8.37 -1.68
N LEU A 122 -4.12 -9.43 -1.24
CA LEU A 122 -4.07 -9.80 0.17
C LEU A 122 -3.30 -8.77 1.01
N ILE A 123 -2.15 -8.28 0.55
CA ILE A 123 -1.38 -7.26 1.27
C ILE A 123 -2.23 -5.99 1.44
N LEU A 124 -2.83 -5.49 0.37
CA LEU A 124 -3.63 -4.26 0.42
C LEU A 124 -4.85 -4.41 1.34
N ARG A 125 -5.54 -5.54 1.29
CA ARG A 125 -6.78 -5.72 2.04
C ARG A 125 -6.56 -6.10 3.50
N THR A 126 -5.45 -6.78 3.84
CA THR A 126 -5.23 -7.31 5.19
C THR A 126 -4.18 -6.55 5.99
N ILE A 127 -3.16 -6.00 5.33
CA ILE A 127 -2.07 -5.28 5.99
C ILE A 127 -2.29 -3.78 5.91
N VAL A 128 -2.65 -3.27 4.72
CA VAL A 128 -2.89 -1.83 4.51
C VAL A 128 -4.32 -1.45 4.91
N GLY A 129 -5.28 -2.38 4.78
CA GLY A 129 -6.67 -2.16 5.17
C GLY A 129 -7.50 -1.41 4.12
N LEU A 130 -7.16 -1.53 2.83
CA LEU A 130 -8.00 -1.04 1.76
C LEU A 130 -9.25 -1.91 1.58
N ASP A 131 -10.38 -1.28 1.29
CA ASP A 131 -11.58 -1.99 0.85
C ASP A 131 -11.43 -2.53 -0.59
N SER A 132 -12.42 -3.29 -1.07
CA SER A 132 -12.36 -3.89 -2.41
C SER A 132 -12.35 -2.87 -3.55
N ARG A 133 -13.06 -1.75 -3.40
CA ARG A 133 -13.16 -0.70 -4.42
C ARG A 133 -11.87 0.11 -4.45
N GLN A 134 -11.34 0.47 -3.28
CA GLN A 134 -10.05 1.15 -3.14
C GLN A 134 -8.91 0.28 -3.68
N THR A 135 -8.92 -1.02 -3.37
CA THR A 135 -7.98 -2.00 -3.93
C THR A 135 -8.07 -2.04 -5.45
N ALA A 136 -9.28 -2.07 -6.02
CA ALA A 136 -9.47 -2.04 -7.47
C ALA A 136 -8.89 -0.78 -8.14
N VAL A 137 -9.09 0.39 -7.53
CA VAL A 137 -8.52 1.66 -8.01
C VAL A 137 -6.99 1.62 -7.96
N ALA A 138 -6.43 1.16 -6.84
CA ALA A 138 -4.99 1.03 -6.63
C ALA A 138 -4.35 0.09 -7.67
N LEU A 139 -4.90 -1.11 -7.84
CA LEU A 139 -4.38 -2.14 -8.75
C LEU A 139 -4.76 -1.92 -10.23
N ALA A 140 -5.53 -0.89 -10.55
CA ALA A 140 -6.09 -0.66 -11.88
C ALA A 140 -6.88 -1.85 -12.45
N VAL A 141 -7.65 -2.56 -11.60
CA VAL A 141 -8.51 -3.69 -12.00
C VAL A 141 -9.99 -3.40 -11.74
N ALA A 142 -10.88 -4.25 -12.25
CA ALA A 142 -12.31 -4.15 -11.96
C ALA A 142 -12.63 -4.56 -10.50
N PRO A 143 -13.57 -3.89 -9.81
CA PRO A 143 -13.97 -4.25 -8.44
C PRO A 143 -14.38 -5.72 -8.26
N GLY A 144 -15.10 -6.28 -9.23
CA GLY A 144 -15.50 -7.70 -9.21
C GLY A 144 -14.31 -8.67 -9.26
N ARG A 145 -13.22 -8.29 -9.93
CA ARG A 145 -12.02 -9.12 -10.02
C ARG A 145 -11.30 -9.25 -8.68
N VAL A 146 -11.32 -8.20 -7.85
CA VAL A 146 -10.67 -8.23 -6.53
C VAL A 146 -11.24 -9.35 -5.65
N GLY A 147 -12.57 -9.54 -5.65
CA GLY A 147 -13.21 -10.60 -4.88
C GLY A 147 -12.86 -12.00 -5.38
N VAL A 148 -12.85 -12.20 -6.70
CA VAL A 148 -12.51 -13.48 -7.33
C VAL A 148 -11.06 -13.86 -7.03
N GLU A 149 -10.12 -12.96 -7.24
CA GLU A 149 -8.69 -13.21 -7.01
C GLU A 149 -8.39 -13.39 -5.52
N GLN A 150 -9.05 -12.63 -4.63
CA GLN A 150 -8.93 -12.88 -3.18
C GLN A 150 -9.41 -14.28 -2.81
N HIS A 151 -10.57 -14.70 -3.33
CA HIS A 151 -11.09 -16.04 -3.06
C HIS A 151 -10.12 -17.12 -3.55
N ALA A 152 -9.61 -16.98 -4.78
CA ALA A 152 -8.61 -17.88 -5.34
C ALA A 152 -7.34 -17.92 -4.47
N ALA A 153 -6.84 -16.76 -4.04
CA ALA A 153 -5.66 -16.65 -3.19
C ALA A 153 -5.84 -17.40 -1.85
N LEU A 154 -6.97 -17.20 -1.18
CA LEU A 154 -7.26 -17.86 0.09
C LEU A 154 -7.43 -19.38 -0.08
N SER A 155 -8.02 -19.81 -1.19
CA SER A 155 -8.13 -21.24 -1.53
C SER A 155 -6.74 -21.86 -1.78
N SER A 156 -5.85 -21.17 -2.51
CA SER A 156 -4.47 -21.60 -2.71
C SER A 156 -3.68 -21.69 -1.42
N LEU A 157 -3.84 -20.73 -0.50
CA LEU A 157 -3.16 -20.74 0.81
C LEU A 157 -3.64 -21.85 1.74
N ARG A 158 -4.88 -22.33 1.57
CA ARG A 158 -5.41 -23.46 2.35
C ARG A 158 -4.95 -24.82 1.83
N ALA A 159 -4.54 -24.88 0.58
CA ALA A 159 -4.11 -26.11 -0.09
C ALA A 159 -2.59 -26.35 0.02
N ALA A 160 -1.82 -25.34 0.43
CA ALA A 160 -0.37 -25.40 0.64
C ALA A 160 -0.04 -25.76 2.08
#